data_AF-A0AAN8H164-F1
#
_entry.id   AF-A0AAN8H164-F1
#
_cell.length_a   1.000
_cell.length_b   1.000
_cell.length_c   1.000
_cell.angle_alpha   90.00
_cell.angle_beta   90.00
_cell.angle_gamma   90.00
#
_symmetry.space_group_name_H-M   'P 1'
#
loop_
_entity.id
_entity.type
_entity.pdbx_description
1 polymer ?
#
loop_
_entity_poly.entity_id
_entity_poly.type
_entity_poly.pdbx_seq_one_letter_code
_entity_poly.pdbx_strand_id
1 'polypeptide(L)'
;MAAQRRNLMQSHQSWTDDLPLCEMCGVGTATNCVYGSDGKGSQIHPNEDGHLRFRGEDGCFLYGVFNGYDGSRVASFASQCLTAELLLGQLNSSHSEGDVRRILTQAFDVVEKSYFETIDDALAEKANLSNYLLPHNENLSFHQLSAQGQKVQERLKELELEVSGGATAVVALILNDKLYIASVGTNRALLCKSSSDGQNQVLQIGRPHNTENEEELQRLAALGVDSARVRQAGLISGQSSTRRLGDYRVKFNYNDIDLLSVAKGKPVISEPEIHGVQSLENVTGFLLLMSEGLINALESAHGPEQANQVRESNAP
;
A
#
# COMPACT_ATOMS: atom_id res chain seq x y z
N MET A 1 34.32 -4.13 -27.24
CA MET A 1 33.17 -3.30 -27.63
C MET A 1 32.12 -3.47 -26.54
N ALA A 2 32.03 -2.49 -25.65
CA ALA A 2 31.09 -2.50 -24.54
C ALA A 2 29.69 -2.18 -25.08
N ALA A 3 28.74 -3.09 -24.86
CA ALA A 3 27.34 -2.87 -25.22
C ALA A 3 26.83 -1.63 -24.46
N GLN A 4 26.37 -0.65 -25.23
CA GLN A 4 25.83 0.60 -24.75
C GLN A 4 24.56 0.30 -23.93
N ARG A 5 24.57 0.65 -22.64
CA ARG A 5 23.42 0.56 -21.74
C ARG A 5 22.24 1.29 -22.39
N ARG A 6 21.15 0.57 -22.68
CA ARG A 6 19.85 1.20 -22.96
C ARG A 6 19.30 1.71 -21.64
N ASN A 7 19.50 3.00 -21.35
CA ASN A 7 18.68 3.72 -20.39
C ASN A 7 17.25 3.74 -20.92
N LEU A 8 16.43 2.78 -20.49
CA LEU A 8 15.02 2.63 -20.85
C LEU A 8 14.09 3.32 -19.83
N MET A 9 14.59 4.28 -19.05
CA MET A 9 13.80 5.02 -18.04
C MET A 9 13.71 6.51 -18.34
N GLN A 10 13.46 6.86 -19.60
CA GLN A 10 12.97 8.18 -19.98
C GLN A 10 11.81 8.05 -20.98
N SER A 11 10.75 7.34 -20.59
CA SER A 11 9.43 7.55 -21.16
C SER A 11 8.40 7.54 -20.04
N HIS A 12 7.97 8.74 -19.66
CA HIS A 12 6.75 8.99 -18.89
C HIS A 12 5.51 8.68 -19.74
N GLN A 13 5.37 7.44 -20.21
CA GLN A 13 4.13 6.95 -20.80
C GLN A 13 3.70 5.78 -19.93
N SER A 14 2.72 6.03 -19.07
CA SER A 14 2.09 4.94 -18.36
C SER A 14 1.21 4.22 -19.39
N TRP A 15 1.34 2.89 -19.47
CA TRP A 15 0.51 2.07 -20.37
C TRP A 15 -1.00 2.14 -20.03
N THR A 16 -1.33 2.83 -18.94
CA THR A 16 -2.69 2.97 -18.42
C THR A 16 -3.28 4.36 -18.69
N ASP A 17 -2.50 5.29 -19.26
CA ASP A 17 -2.93 6.68 -19.50
C ASP A 17 -4.06 6.78 -20.54
N ASP A 18 -4.12 5.82 -21.46
CA ASP A 18 -5.15 5.76 -22.51
C ASP A 18 -6.45 5.07 -22.04
N LEU A 19 -6.48 4.52 -20.81
CA LEU A 19 -7.67 3.85 -20.30
C LEU A 19 -8.76 4.87 -19.90
N PRO A 20 -10.03 4.60 -20.23
CA PRO A 20 -11.09 5.55 -19.94
C PRO A 20 -11.32 5.65 -18.43
N LEU A 21 -11.41 6.88 -17.93
CA LEU A 21 -11.75 7.14 -16.53
C LEU A 21 -13.24 6.89 -16.28
N CYS A 22 -13.57 6.43 -15.07
CA CYS A 22 -14.95 6.28 -14.66
C CYS A 22 -15.56 7.64 -14.27
N GLU A 23 -16.61 8.06 -14.97
CA GLU A 23 -17.33 9.31 -14.69
C GLU A 23 -18.22 9.24 -13.43
N MET A 24 -18.50 8.04 -12.92
CA MET A 24 -19.32 7.82 -11.72
C MET A 24 -18.51 7.88 -10.42
N CYS A 25 -17.30 8.45 -10.46
CA CYS A 25 -16.37 8.46 -9.34
C CYS A 25 -15.71 9.84 -9.12
N GLY A 26 -15.78 10.34 -7.89
CA GLY A 26 -15.03 11.51 -7.43
C GLY A 26 -13.83 11.11 -6.58
N VAL A 27 -12.75 11.90 -6.65
CA VAL A 27 -11.55 11.72 -5.82
C VAL A 27 -11.18 13.05 -5.19
N GLY A 28 -10.99 13.06 -3.88
CA GLY A 28 -10.45 14.18 -3.11
C GLY A 28 -9.12 13.78 -2.48
N THR A 29 -8.14 14.67 -2.49
CA THR A 29 -6.82 14.43 -1.89
C THR A 29 -6.37 15.66 -1.11
N ALA A 30 -5.59 15.44 -0.06
CA ALA A 30 -4.90 16.47 0.70
C ALA A 30 -3.51 15.94 1.09
N THR A 31 -2.52 16.81 1.17
CA THR A 31 -1.15 16.43 1.51
C THR A 31 -0.94 16.36 3.02
N ASN A 32 0.11 15.66 3.45
CA ASN A 32 0.54 15.68 4.84
C ASN A 32 0.81 17.13 5.31
N CYS A 33 0.45 17.41 6.56
CA CYS A 33 0.57 18.73 7.15
C CYS A 33 0.89 18.61 8.63
N VAL A 34 1.88 19.37 9.09
CA VAL A 34 2.15 19.59 10.51
C VAL A 34 2.04 21.07 10.83
N TYR A 35 1.33 21.34 11.92
CA TYR A 35 1.09 22.68 12.42
C TYR A 35 2.22 23.13 13.34
N GLY A 36 2.82 24.28 13.03
CA GLY A 36 3.78 24.94 13.90
C GLY A 36 3.11 25.55 15.14
N SER A 37 3.92 25.99 16.09
CA SER A 37 3.43 26.72 17.28
C SER A 37 2.73 28.04 16.95
N ASP A 38 2.95 28.57 15.75
CA ASP A 38 2.27 29.75 15.21
C ASP A 38 0.90 29.42 14.57
N GLY A 39 0.49 28.15 14.59
CA GLY A 39 -0.76 27.66 14.02
C GLY A 39 -0.72 27.47 12.50
N LYS A 40 0.41 27.72 11.83
CA LYS A 40 0.52 27.54 10.38
C LYS A 40 0.85 26.09 10.03
N GLY A 41 0.12 25.56 9.06
CA GLY A 41 0.38 24.24 8.50
C GLY A 41 1.54 24.27 7.50
N SER A 42 2.42 23.27 7.57
CA SER A 42 3.50 23.06 6.61
C SER A 42 3.55 21.60 6.18
N GLN A 43 3.80 21.38 4.88
CA GLN A 43 4.02 20.05 4.33
C GLN A 43 5.43 19.56 4.70
N ILE A 44 5.54 18.33 5.17
CA ILE A 44 6.82 17.74 5.61
C ILE A 44 7.52 17.03 4.46
N HIS A 45 6.77 16.30 3.65
CA HIS A 45 7.30 15.52 2.54
C HIS A 45 6.35 15.53 1.33
N PRO A 46 6.81 15.19 0.11
CA PRO A 46 5.94 15.03 -1.05
C PRO A 46 4.76 14.07 -0.77
N ASN A 47 3.67 14.22 -1.52
CA ASN A 47 2.54 13.29 -1.38
C ASN A 47 2.94 11.87 -1.80
N GLU A 48 2.61 10.90 -0.96
CA GLU A 48 2.93 9.49 -1.18
C GLU A 48 1.69 8.64 -1.53
N ASP A 49 0.49 9.21 -1.34
CA ASP A 49 -0.76 8.57 -1.71
C ASP A 49 -0.97 8.51 -3.23
N GLY A 50 -1.54 7.39 -3.69
CA GLY A 50 -1.94 7.15 -5.07
C GLY A 50 -3.40 6.73 -5.16
N HIS A 51 -4.00 6.85 -6.34
CA HIS A 51 -5.36 6.36 -6.61
C HIS A 51 -5.55 5.99 -8.08
N LEU A 52 -6.54 5.15 -8.34
CA LEU A 52 -6.98 4.81 -9.69
C LEU A 52 -8.51 4.75 -9.76
N ARG A 53 -9.08 5.05 -10.93
CA ARG A 53 -10.53 5.04 -11.20
C ARG A 53 -10.83 4.81 -12.68
N PHE A 54 -10.64 3.58 -13.12
CA PHE A 54 -10.79 3.21 -14.51
C PHE A 54 -12.10 2.49 -14.79
N ARG A 55 -12.61 2.70 -15.99
CA ARG A 55 -13.68 1.91 -16.58
C ARG A 55 -13.03 0.93 -17.56
N GLY A 56 -13.20 -0.35 -17.32
CA GLY A 56 -12.83 -1.41 -18.26
C GLY A 56 -13.92 -1.67 -19.29
N GLU A 57 -13.71 -2.72 -20.08
CA GLU A 57 -14.71 -3.28 -20.99
C GLU A 57 -15.80 -4.05 -20.23
N ASP A 58 -16.92 -4.37 -20.88
CA ASP A 58 -17.98 -5.24 -20.35
C ASP A 58 -18.54 -4.88 -18.96
N GLY A 59 -18.62 -3.58 -18.65
CA GLY A 59 -19.14 -3.12 -17.34
C GLY A 59 -18.20 -3.43 -16.16
N CYS A 60 -16.91 -3.65 -16.45
CA CYS A 60 -15.85 -3.74 -15.46
C CYS A 60 -15.45 -2.34 -14.98
N PHE A 61 -15.30 -2.14 -13.67
CA PHE A 61 -14.78 -0.90 -13.10
C PHE A 61 -13.74 -1.21 -12.04
N LEU A 62 -12.64 -0.46 -12.06
CA LEU A 62 -11.53 -0.63 -11.13
C LEU A 62 -11.25 0.67 -10.40
N TYR A 63 -11.31 0.61 -9.08
CA TYR A 63 -11.00 1.72 -8.19
C TYR A 63 -9.94 1.29 -7.19
N GLY A 64 -9.08 2.21 -6.77
CA GLY A 64 -8.06 1.88 -5.80
C GLY A 64 -7.54 3.11 -5.08
N VAL A 65 -7.17 2.91 -3.81
CA VAL A 65 -6.48 3.90 -2.98
C VAL A 65 -5.24 3.24 -2.41
N PHE A 66 -4.11 3.91 -2.61
CA PHE A 66 -2.78 3.47 -2.20
C PHE A 66 -2.22 4.49 -1.22
N ASN A 67 -1.71 4.00 -0.09
CA ASN A 67 -1.03 4.83 0.90
C ASN A 67 0.44 4.41 0.94
N GLY A 68 1.29 5.24 0.36
CA GLY A 68 2.74 5.04 0.28
C GLY A 68 3.46 5.59 1.51
N TYR A 69 4.67 5.09 1.76
CA TYR A 69 5.59 5.62 2.76
C TYR A 69 7.03 5.38 2.31
N ASP A 70 7.98 6.15 2.85
CA ASP A 70 9.38 6.17 2.41
C ASP A 70 9.50 6.43 0.88
N GLY A 71 8.62 7.28 0.35
CA GLY A 71 8.50 7.63 -1.07
C GLY A 71 7.24 7.08 -1.76
N SER A 72 6.84 7.72 -2.86
CA SER A 72 5.62 7.36 -3.61
C SER A 72 5.83 6.28 -4.68
N ARG A 73 7.08 5.79 -4.85
CA ARG A 73 7.47 4.90 -5.95
C ARG A 73 6.66 3.59 -5.94
N VAL A 74 6.49 2.97 -4.76
CA VAL A 74 5.74 1.70 -4.63
C VAL A 74 4.25 1.89 -4.90
N ALA A 75 3.64 2.92 -4.32
CA ALA A 75 2.23 3.21 -4.52
C ALA A 75 1.91 3.50 -5.99
N SER A 76 2.79 4.27 -6.65
CA SER A 76 2.67 4.60 -8.08
C SER A 76 2.87 3.37 -8.97
N PHE A 77 3.88 2.55 -8.68
CA PHE A 77 4.13 1.30 -9.41
C PHE A 77 2.95 0.32 -9.26
N ALA A 78 2.47 0.12 -8.03
CA ALA A 78 1.35 -0.77 -7.74
C ALA A 78 0.08 -0.33 -8.47
N SER A 79 -0.22 0.98 -8.49
CA SER A 79 -1.37 1.53 -9.22
C SER A 79 -1.31 1.21 -10.72
N GLN A 80 -0.15 1.40 -11.35
CA GLN A 80 0.01 1.16 -12.78
C GLN A 80 -0.01 -0.34 -13.11
N CYS A 81 0.76 -1.14 -12.35
CA CYS A 81 0.88 -2.57 -12.60
C CYS A 81 -0.44 -3.31 -12.32
N LEU A 82 -1.16 -3.00 -11.23
CA LEU A 82 -2.49 -3.59 -10.99
C LEU A 82 -3.49 -3.26 -12.09
N THR A 83 -3.45 -2.04 -12.61
CA THR A 83 -4.33 -1.64 -13.72
C THR A 83 -4.02 -2.47 -14.96
N ALA A 84 -2.74 -2.64 -15.31
CA ALA A 84 -2.33 -3.46 -16.44
C ALA A 84 -2.68 -4.95 -16.28
N GLU A 85 -2.53 -5.50 -15.06
CA GLU A 85 -2.81 -6.91 -14.75
C GLU A 85 -4.31 -7.23 -14.65
N LEU A 86 -5.18 -6.22 -14.55
CA LEU A 86 -6.63 -6.42 -14.39
C LEU A 86 -7.45 -5.97 -15.61
N LEU A 87 -7.04 -4.90 -16.29
CA LEU A 87 -7.85 -4.28 -17.35
C LEU A 87 -7.36 -4.56 -18.78
N LEU A 88 -6.23 -5.24 -18.97
CA LEU A 88 -5.69 -5.54 -20.30
C LEU A 88 -6.04 -6.98 -20.75
N GLY A 89 -7.30 -7.38 -20.54
CA GLY A 89 -7.88 -8.64 -21.03
C GLY A 89 -7.89 -9.80 -20.04
N GLN A 90 -7.43 -9.60 -18.80
CA GLN A 90 -7.44 -10.64 -17.76
C GLN A 90 -8.83 -10.86 -17.16
N LEU A 91 -9.71 -9.86 -17.18
CA LEU A 91 -11.08 -9.93 -16.68
C LEU A 91 -12.10 -9.94 -17.83
N ASN A 92 -13.12 -10.78 -17.72
CA ASN A 92 -14.27 -10.81 -18.61
C ASN A 92 -15.55 -11.07 -17.80
N SER A 93 -16.70 -10.76 -18.41
CA SER A 93 -18.02 -10.92 -17.79
C SER A 93 -18.42 -12.39 -17.52
N SER A 94 -17.72 -13.37 -18.09
CA SER A 94 -18.02 -14.79 -17.89
C SER A 94 -17.33 -15.41 -16.67
N HIS A 95 -16.42 -14.67 -16.02
CA HIS A 95 -15.65 -15.19 -14.89
C HIS A 95 -16.51 -15.49 -13.66
N SER A 96 -16.22 -16.62 -13.02
CA SER A 96 -16.78 -16.96 -11.72
C SER A 96 -16.14 -16.14 -10.61
N GLU A 97 -16.76 -16.12 -9.42
CA GLU A 97 -16.15 -15.51 -8.23
C GLU A 97 -14.77 -16.11 -7.91
N GLY A 98 -14.61 -17.42 -8.10
CA GLY A 98 -13.33 -18.11 -7.91
C GLY A 98 -12.25 -17.64 -8.89
N ASP A 99 -12.63 -17.39 -10.15
CA ASP A 99 -11.72 -16.86 -11.16
C ASP A 99 -11.28 -15.43 -10.82
N VAL A 100 -12.23 -14.56 -10.46
CA VAL A 100 -11.93 -13.18 -10.08
C VAL A 100 -11.01 -13.13 -8.86
N ARG A 101 -11.27 -13.96 -7.83
CA ARG A 101 -10.40 -14.07 -6.65
C ARG A 101 -9.00 -14.52 -7.03
N ARG A 102 -8.87 -15.51 -7.91
CA ARG A 102 -7.57 -16.00 -8.40
C ARG A 102 -6.83 -14.92 -9.19
N ILE A 103 -7.50 -14.22 -10.10
CA ILE A 103 -6.92 -13.14 -10.91
C ILE A 103 -6.44 -11.99 -10.02
N LEU A 104 -7.26 -11.55 -9.06
CA LEU A 104 -6.85 -10.51 -8.09
C LEU A 104 -5.61 -10.96 -7.29
N THR A 105 -5.59 -12.20 -6.79
CA THR A 105 -4.43 -12.72 -6.05
C THR A 105 -3.18 -12.74 -6.93
N GLN A 106 -3.31 -13.19 -8.18
CA GLN A 106 -2.21 -13.22 -9.15
C GLN A 106 -1.71 -11.82 -9.50
N ALA A 107 -2.60 -10.85 -9.69
CA ALA A 107 -2.22 -9.46 -9.99
C ALA A 107 -1.37 -8.86 -8.86
N PHE A 108 -1.75 -9.05 -7.60
CA PHE A 108 -0.95 -8.57 -6.46
C PHE A 108 0.41 -9.28 -6.34
N ASP A 109 0.47 -10.59 -6.63
CA ASP A 109 1.72 -11.35 -6.66
C ASP A 109 2.67 -10.87 -7.78
N VAL A 110 2.14 -10.58 -8.97
CA VAL A 110 2.91 -10.01 -10.09
C VAL A 110 3.42 -8.62 -9.72
N VAL A 111 2.57 -7.75 -9.15
CA VAL A 111 2.98 -6.40 -8.71
C VAL A 111 4.15 -6.45 -7.75
N GLU A 112 4.08 -7.33 -6.73
CA GLU A 112 5.15 -7.49 -5.76
C GLU A 112 6.45 -7.97 -6.41
N LYS A 113 6.39 -9.03 -7.23
CA LYS A 113 7.57 -9.61 -7.89
C LYS A 113 8.20 -8.63 -8.87
N SER A 114 7.41 -8.05 -9.76
CA SER A 114 7.87 -7.09 -10.76
C SER A 114 8.43 -5.83 -10.13
N TYR A 115 7.88 -5.37 -8.99
CA TYR A 115 8.47 -4.23 -8.27
C TYR A 115 9.89 -4.54 -7.82
N PHE A 116 10.12 -5.71 -7.23
CA PHE A 116 11.45 -6.12 -6.77
C PHE A 116 12.44 -6.30 -7.92
N GLU A 117 11.99 -6.79 -9.09
CA GLU A 117 12.82 -6.81 -10.29
C GLU A 117 13.31 -5.41 -10.69
N THR A 118 12.51 -4.36 -10.44
CA THR A 118 12.93 -2.97 -10.75
C THR A 118 14.01 -2.41 -9.82
N ILE A 119 14.29 -3.07 -8.69
CA ILE A 119 15.28 -2.62 -7.69
C ILE A 119 16.36 -3.66 -7.40
N ASP A 120 16.35 -4.81 -8.09
CA ASP A 120 17.28 -5.92 -7.85
C ASP A 120 18.75 -5.52 -8.04
N ASP A 121 19.05 -4.81 -9.14
CA ASP A 121 20.40 -4.28 -9.42
C ASP A 121 20.88 -3.32 -8.31
N ALA A 122 19.99 -2.45 -7.82
CA ALA A 122 20.29 -1.49 -6.77
C ALA A 122 20.51 -2.19 -5.41
N LEU A 123 19.73 -3.23 -5.11
CA LEU A 123 19.91 -4.06 -3.93
C LEU A 123 21.25 -4.82 -3.98
N ALA A 124 21.62 -5.37 -5.14
CA ALA A 124 22.90 -6.04 -5.34
C ALA A 124 24.09 -5.08 -5.17
N GLU A 125 24.01 -3.87 -5.76
CA GLU A 125 25.02 -2.83 -5.58
C GLU A 125 25.14 -2.43 -4.10
N LYS A 126 24.01 -2.22 -3.41
CA LYS A 126 23.98 -1.85 -2.00
C LYS A 126 24.62 -2.93 -1.12
N ALA A 127 24.32 -4.20 -1.34
CA ALA A 127 24.92 -5.31 -0.59
C ALA A 127 26.45 -5.36 -0.77
N ASN A 128 26.92 -5.18 -2.00
CA ASN A 128 28.35 -5.13 -2.30
C ASN A 128 29.06 -3.97 -1.61
N LEU A 129 28.48 -2.77 -1.63
CA LEU A 129 29.04 -1.58 -0.98
C LEU A 129 28.96 -1.64 0.56
N SER A 130 27.92 -2.26 1.11
CA SER A 130 27.78 -2.43 2.57
C SER A 130 28.89 -3.34 3.12
N ASN A 131 29.20 -4.43 2.40
CA ASN A 131 30.32 -5.32 2.71
C ASN A 131 31.69 -4.65 2.58
N TYR A 132 31.81 -3.53 1.84
CA TYR A 132 33.04 -2.75 1.78
C TYR A 132 33.27 -1.92 3.06
N LEU A 133 32.19 -1.43 3.69
CA LEU A 133 32.26 -0.60 4.91
C LEU A 133 32.35 -1.41 6.20
N LEU A 134 31.64 -2.55 6.30
CA LEU A 134 31.63 -3.43 7.48
C LEU A 134 33.04 -3.86 7.98
N PRO A 135 34.00 -4.25 7.13
CA PRO A 135 35.33 -4.64 7.60
C PRO A 135 36.22 -3.47 8.03
N HIS A 136 35.87 -2.21 7.73
CA HIS A 136 36.79 -1.08 7.86
C HIS A 136 36.33 0.03 8.81
N ASN A 137 35.03 0.18 9.13
CA ASN A 137 34.54 1.44 9.72
C ASN A 137 33.32 1.33 10.66
N GLU A 138 33.06 0.20 11.33
CA GLU A 138 31.85 0.01 12.18
C GLU A 138 31.60 1.11 13.23
N ASN A 139 32.62 1.92 13.58
CA ASN A 139 32.51 2.98 14.59
C ASN A 139 33.09 4.35 14.16
N LEU A 140 33.33 4.59 12.86
CA LEU A 140 33.93 5.85 12.39
C LEU A 140 32.86 6.83 11.89
N SER A 141 32.94 8.07 12.36
CA SER A 141 32.10 9.17 11.89
C SER A 141 32.41 9.51 10.42
N PHE A 142 31.44 10.04 9.67
CA PHE A 142 31.56 10.43 8.24
C PHE A 142 32.86 11.21 7.94
N HIS A 143 33.25 12.11 8.85
CA HIS A 143 34.45 12.94 8.70
C HIS A 143 35.77 12.20 8.93
N GLN A 144 35.75 11.01 9.52
CA GLN A 144 36.92 10.17 9.79
C GLN A 144 37.17 9.15 8.66
N LEU A 145 36.24 9.03 7.70
CA LEU A 145 36.39 8.16 6.55
C LEU A 145 37.39 8.73 5.54
N SER A 146 38.08 7.85 4.82
CA SER A 146 38.85 8.24 3.64
C SER A 146 37.93 8.84 2.57
N ALA A 147 38.47 9.62 1.64
CA ALA A 147 37.69 10.19 0.53
C ALA A 147 36.91 9.11 -0.26
N GLN A 148 37.49 7.91 -0.41
CA GLN A 148 36.82 6.76 -1.02
C GLN A 148 35.68 6.23 -0.13
N GLY A 149 35.87 6.16 1.20
CA GLY A 149 34.83 5.77 2.15
C GLY A 149 33.64 6.73 2.17
N GLN A 150 33.90 8.05 2.09
CA GLN A 150 32.86 9.07 1.99
C GLN A 150 32.01 8.88 0.72
N LYS A 151 32.66 8.68 -0.44
CA LYS A 151 31.98 8.42 -1.70
C LYS A 151 31.12 7.15 -1.67
N VAL A 152 31.63 6.07 -1.05
CA VAL A 152 30.86 4.82 -0.87
C VAL A 152 29.65 5.06 0.03
N GLN A 153 29.81 5.82 1.12
CA GLN A 153 28.71 6.15 2.01
C GLN A 153 27.65 7.04 1.36
N GLU A 154 28.05 8.01 0.54
CA GLU A 154 27.13 8.81 -0.27
C GLU A 154 26.34 7.94 -1.26
N ARG A 155 27.03 7.05 -1.98
CA ARG A 155 26.36 6.11 -2.89
C ARG A 155 25.40 5.17 -2.16
N LEU A 156 25.74 4.71 -0.95
CA LEU A 156 24.85 3.91 -0.12
C LEU A 156 23.59 4.68 0.31
N LYS A 157 23.71 5.98 0.61
CA LYS A 157 22.54 6.82 0.91
C LYS A 157 21.63 6.99 -0.30
N GLU A 158 22.19 7.19 -1.49
CA GLU A 158 21.42 7.25 -2.74
C GLU A 158 20.70 5.93 -3.02
N LEU A 159 21.41 4.81 -2.91
CA LEU A 159 20.83 3.48 -3.07
C LEU A 159 19.75 3.21 -2.04
N GLU A 160 19.94 3.62 -0.77
CA GLU A 160 18.91 3.50 0.25
C GLU A 160 17.64 4.23 -0.15
N LEU A 161 17.74 5.47 -0.64
CA LEU A 161 16.58 6.21 -1.13
C LEU A 161 15.93 5.56 -2.36
N GLU A 162 16.72 4.91 -3.22
CA GLU A 162 16.23 4.23 -4.42
C GLU A 162 15.44 2.95 -4.12
N VAL A 163 15.91 2.15 -3.17
CA VAL A 163 15.30 0.86 -2.80
C VAL A 163 14.26 0.97 -1.69
N SER A 164 14.26 2.07 -0.95
CA SER A 164 13.25 2.32 0.09
C SER A 164 11.89 2.59 -0.51
N GLY A 165 10.87 2.29 0.29
CA GLY A 165 9.49 2.54 -0.06
C GLY A 165 8.63 1.31 0.20
N GLY A 166 7.40 1.58 0.60
CA GLY A 166 6.35 0.58 0.66
C GLY A 166 5.00 1.22 0.42
N ALA A 167 3.99 0.38 0.25
CA ALA A 167 2.62 0.86 0.11
C ALA A 167 1.62 -0.11 0.75
N THR A 168 0.52 0.45 1.21
CA THR A 168 -0.71 -0.27 1.47
C THR A 168 -1.72 0.05 0.36
N ALA A 169 -2.64 -0.87 0.10
CA ALA A 169 -3.59 -0.76 -1.00
C ALA A 169 -4.96 -1.28 -0.59
N VAL A 170 -6.01 -0.59 -1.03
CA VAL A 170 -7.37 -1.14 -1.09
C VAL A 170 -7.87 -0.94 -2.52
N VAL A 171 -8.33 -2.03 -3.13
CA VAL A 171 -8.77 -2.07 -4.53
C VAL A 171 -10.19 -2.60 -4.56
N ALA A 172 -11.07 -1.87 -5.24
CA ALA A 172 -12.44 -2.28 -5.52
C ALA A 172 -12.58 -2.59 -7.01
N LEU A 173 -13.04 -3.80 -7.29
CA LEU A 173 -13.39 -4.24 -8.62
C LEU A 173 -14.90 -4.45 -8.67
N ILE A 174 -15.57 -3.80 -9.63
CA ILE A 174 -16.98 -4.05 -9.93
C ILE A 174 -17.04 -4.78 -11.27
N LEU A 175 -17.68 -5.94 -11.29
CA LEU A 175 -17.86 -6.75 -12.49
C LEU A 175 -19.25 -7.37 -12.47
N ASN A 176 -20.08 -7.07 -13.46
CA ASN A 176 -21.48 -7.52 -13.53
C ASN A 176 -22.28 -7.23 -12.24
N ASP A 177 -22.26 -5.97 -11.78
CA ASP A 177 -22.93 -5.53 -10.56
C ASP A 177 -22.49 -6.27 -9.27
N LYS A 178 -21.35 -6.96 -9.31
CA LYS A 178 -20.72 -7.60 -8.15
C LYS A 178 -19.49 -6.82 -7.74
N LEU A 179 -19.45 -6.41 -6.48
CA LEU A 179 -18.33 -5.72 -5.88
C LEU A 179 -17.39 -6.73 -5.19
N TYR A 180 -16.11 -6.66 -5.55
CA TYR A 180 -14.99 -7.38 -4.96
C TYR A 180 -14.05 -6.36 -4.33
N ILE A 181 -13.65 -6.56 -3.08
CA ILE A 181 -12.64 -5.74 -2.41
C ILE A 181 -11.41 -6.58 -2.14
N ALA A 182 -10.26 -6.14 -2.62
CA ALA A 182 -8.94 -6.70 -2.29
C ALA A 182 -8.15 -5.69 -1.46
N SER A 183 -7.66 -6.10 -0.30
CA SER A 183 -6.96 -5.22 0.64
C SER A 183 -5.59 -5.76 1.04
N VAL A 184 -4.59 -4.87 1.09
CA VAL A 184 -3.26 -5.08 1.64
C VAL A 184 -2.91 -3.88 2.52
N GLY A 185 -3.31 -3.93 3.79
CA GLY A 185 -2.84 -3.00 4.81
C GLY A 185 -4.00 -2.38 5.57
N THR A 186 -3.91 -1.07 5.80
CA THR A 186 -4.75 -0.32 6.76
C THR A 186 -5.77 0.61 6.09
N ASN A 187 -5.72 0.75 4.76
CA ASN A 187 -6.74 1.46 4.00
C ASN A 187 -8.12 0.80 4.18
N ARG A 188 -9.20 1.59 4.12
CA ARG A 188 -10.56 1.09 4.37
C ARG A 188 -11.48 1.23 3.15
N ALA A 189 -12.40 0.28 3.02
CA ALA A 189 -13.52 0.33 2.10
C ALA A 189 -14.84 0.34 2.90
N LEU A 190 -15.69 1.34 2.66
CA LEU A 190 -17.02 1.44 3.24
C LEU A 190 -18.08 1.42 2.15
N LEU A 191 -19.08 0.55 2.28
CA LEU A 191 -20.26 0.54 1.45
C LEU A 191 -21.40 1.21 2.20
N CYS A 192 -21.80 2.40 1.74
CA CYS A 192 -22.88 3.19 2.31
C CYS A 192 -24.15 2.93 1.49
N LYS A 193 -25.13 2.25 2.09
CA LYS A 193 -26.42 1.94 1.48
C LYS A 193 -27.50 2.85 2.04
N SER A 194 -28.39 3.33 1.19
CA SER A 194 -29.60 4.04 1.59
C SER A 194 -30.81 3.15 1.33
N SER A 195 -31.59 2.90 2.37
CA SER A 195 -32.87 2.19 2.27
C SER A 195 -33.98 3.16 1.84
N SER A 196 -35.03 2.64 1.20
CA SER A 196 -36.26 3.39 0.87
C SER A 196 -36.90 4.03 2.10
N ASP A 197 -36.66 3.47 3.28
CA ASP A 197 -37.19 3.95 4.57
C ASP A 197 -36.36 5.10 5.16
N GLY A 198 -35.38 5.63 4.42
CA GLY A 198 -34.49 6.72 4.84
C GLY A 198 -33.38 6.30 5.81
N GLN A 199 -33.28 5.01 6.16
CA GLN A 199 -32.18 4.50 6.98
C GLN A 199 -30.92 4.31 6.15
N ASN A 200 -29.84 4.99 6.55
CA ASN A 200 -28.52 4.83 5.97
C ASN A 200 -27.72 3.79 6.76
N GLN A 201 -27.19 2.79 6.06
CA GLN A 201 -26.33 1.77 6.63
C GLN A 201 -24.92 1.93 6.09
N VAL A 202 -23.92 1.97 6.98
CA VAL A 202 -22.50 1.95 6.61
C VAL A 202 -21.94 0.57 6.94
N LEU A 203 -21.44 -0.12 5.93
CA LEU A 203 -20.79 -1.40 6.06
C LEU A 203 -19.30 -1.26 5.74
N GLN A 204 -18.43 -1.42 6.73
CA GLN A 204 -17.00 -1.59 6.47
C GLN A 204 -16.75 -2.98 5.88
N ILE A 205 -16.13 -3.03 4.70
CA ILE A 205 -15.75 -4.28 4.05
C ILE A 205 -14.31 -4.59 4.47
N GLY A 206 -14.16 -5.68 5.23
CA GLY A 206 -12.86 -6.12 5.73
C GLY A 206 -12.40 -5.46 7.02
N ARG A 207 -11.31 -5.99 7.58
CA ARG A 207 -10.63 -5.42 8.75
C ARG A 207 -9.26 -4.89 8.33
N PRO A 208 -8.78 -3.79 8.93
CA PRO A 208 -7.42 -3.34 8.66
C PRO A 208 -6.41 -4.40 9.10
N HIS A 209 -5.40 -4.64 8.28
CA HIS A 209 -4.28 -5.52 8.62
C HIS A 209 -3.28 -4.73 9.48
N ASN A 210 -3.54 -4.63 10.79
CA ASN A 210 -2.69 -3.92 11.75
C ASN A 210 -2.38 -4.77 12.99
N THR A 211 -1.59 -4.22 13.91
CA THR A 211 -1.17 -4.88 15.16
C THR A 211 -2.28 -5.09 16.18
N GLU A 212 -3.50 -4.59 15.94
CA GLU A 212 -4.67 -4.81 16.79
C GLU A 212 -5.57 -5.93 16.25
N ASN A 213 -5.42 -6.30 14.98
CA ASN A 213 -6.21 -7.34 14.34
C ASN A 213 -5.80 -8.73 14.85
N GLU A 214 -6.70 -9.37 15.60
CA GLU A 214 -6.49 -10.69 16.19
C GLU A 214 -6.12 -11.79 15.17
N GLU A 215 -6.69 -11.74 13.96
CA GLU A 215 -6.41 -12.74 12.92
C GLU A 215 -4.97 -12.59 12.39
N GLU A 216 -4.51 -11.35 12.21
CA GLU A 216 -3.13 -11.07 11.81
C GLU A 216 -2.13 -11.38 12.93
N LEU A 217 -2.49 -11.12 14.20
CA LEU A 217 -1.66 -11.51 15.34
C LEU A 217 -1.55 -13.02 15.48
N GLN A 218 -2.64 -13.76 15.24
CA GLN A 218 -2.61 -15.23 15.19
C GLN A 218 -1.73 -15.73 14.04
N ARG A 219 -1.80 -15.11 12.87
CA ARG A 219 -0.92 -15.42 11.72
C ARG A 219 0.56 -15.20 12.07
N LEU A 220 0.90 -14.08 12.72
CA LEU A 220 2.25 -13.79 13.17
C LEU A 220 2.72 -14.78 14.25
N ALA A 221 1.85 -15.13 15.21
CA ALA A 221 2.13 -16.13 16.24
C ALA A 221 2.42 -17.51 15.64
N ALA A 222 1.70 -17.90 14.58
CA ALA A 222 1.96 -19.15 13.85
C ALA A 222 3.36 -19.19 13.21
N LEU A 223 3.94 -18.02 12.89
CA LEU A 223 5.32 -17.88 12.40
C LEU A 223 6.37 -17.87 13.53
N GLY A 224 5.95 -17.90 14.80
CA GLY A 224 6.83 -17.85 15.98
C GLY A 224 7.08 -16.43 16.50
N VAL A 225 6.41 -15.41 15.96
CA VAL A 225 6.50 -14.03 16.44
C VAL A 225 5.67 -13.86 17.71
N ASP A 226 6.19 -13.13 18.69
CA ASP A 226 5.45 -12.79 19.92
C ASP A 226 4.37 -11.74 19.63
N SER A 227 3.12 -12.18 19.51
CA SER A 227 1.97 -11.33 19.21
C SER A 227 1.70 -10.29 20.30
N ALA A 228 2.00 -10.59 21.56
CA ALA A 228 1.83 -9.63 22.66
C ALA A 228 2.84 -8.48 22.54
N ARG A 229 4.10 -8.80 22.20
CA ARG A 229 5.12 -7.78 21.92
C ARG A 229 4.79 -6.95 20.69
N VAL A 230 4.28 -7.56 19.63
CA VAL A 230 3.85 -6.83 18.42
C VAL A 230 2.71 -5.87 18.73
N ARG A 231 1.68 -6.31 19.45
CA ARG A 231 0.59 -5.44 19.91
C ARG A 231 1.10 -4.30 20.78
N GLN A 232 1.95 -4.61 21.76
CA GLN A 232 2.51 -3.58 22.65
C GLN A 232 3.36 -2.54 21.91
N ALA A 233 4.11 -2.96 20.90
CA ALA A 233 4.91 -2.05 20.08
C ALA A 233 4.04 -1.15 19.20
N GLY A 234 2.88 -1.64 18.73
CA GLY A 234 1.95 -0.92 17.87
C GLY A 234 2.44 -0.67 16.44
N LEU A 235 3.76 -0.72 16.20
CA LEU A 235 4.41 -0.46 14.92
C LEU A 235 5.47 -1.53 14.63
N ILE A 236 5.57 -1.92 13.37
CA ILE A 236 6.62 -2.79 12.83
C ILE A 236 7.39 -1.97 11.80
N SER A 237 8.65 -1.64 12.08
CA SER A 237 9.48 -0.78 11.21
C SER A 237 8.80 0.55 10.82
N GLY A 238 8.22 1.24 11.81
CA GLY A 238 7.61 2.56 11.63
C GLY A 238 6.18 2.55 11.08
N GLN A 239 5.61 1.39 10.77
CA GLN A 239 4.26 1.27 10.19
C GLN A 239 3.38 0.33 11.02
N SER A 240 2.10 0.66 11.16
CA SER A 240 1.10 -0.14 11.92
C SER A 240 0.64 -1.39 11.16
N SER A 241 0.85 -1.40 9.84
CA SER A 241 0.33 -2.43 8.93
C SER A 241 1.12 -3.75 8.99
N THR A 242 0.43 -4.88 8.93
CA THR A 242 1.04 -6.23 8.93
C THR A 242 1.10 -6.87 7.54
N ARG A 243 0.47 -6.24 6.54
CA ARG A 243 0.57 -6.59 5.11
C ARG A 243 0.90 -5.35 4.29
N ARG A 244 1.88 -5.45 3.40
CA ARG A 244 2.46 -4.31 2.64
C ARG A 244 2.98 -4.78 1.29
N LEU A 245 2.90 -3.91 0.29
CA LEU A 245 3.58 -4.02 -1.00
C LEU A 245 4.98 -3.41 -0.91
N GLY A 246 5.96 -4.00 -1.59
CA GLY A 246 7.35 -3.51 -1.57
C GLY A 246 8.00 -3.70 -0.20
N ASP A 247 8.62 -2.65 0.34
CA ASP A 247 9.32 -2.62 1.64
C ASP A 247 10.34 -3.76 1.77
N TYR A 248 11.47 -3.63 1.06
CA TYR A 248 12.51 -4.65 1.03
C TYR A 248 13.03 -5.01 2.44
N ARG A 249 12.99 -4.07 3.40
CA ARG A 249 13.49 -4.27 4.78
C ARG A 249 12.70 -5.36 5.49
N VAL A 250 11.37 -5.32 5.43
CA VAL A 250 10.52 -6.33 6.08
C VAL A 250 10.34 -7.61 5.23
N LYS A 251 10.73 -7.59 3.96
CA LYS A 251 10.61 -8.76 3.06
C LYS A 251 11.87 -9.63 3.01
N PHE A 252 13.06 -9.02 3.04
CA PHE A 252 14.34 -9.72 2.96
C PHE A 252 15.13 -9.68 4.26
N ASN A 253 15.08 -8.58 5.00
CA ASN A 253 15.91 -8.34 6.18
C ASN A 253 15.08 -8.33 7.48
N TYR A 254 13.97 -9.06 7.53
CA TYR A 254 13.13 -9.12 8.73
C TYR A 254 13.85 -9.76 9.93
N ASN A 255 14.90 -10.55 9.67
CA ASN A 255 15.74 -11.13 10.72
C ASN A 255 16.52 -10.07 11.52
N ASP A 256 16.78 -8.91 10.91
CA ASP A 256 17.48 -7.78 11.55
C ASP A 256 16.54 -6.91 12.41
N ILE A 257 15.24 -7.20 12.37
CA ILE A 257 14.22 -6.47 13.15
C ILE A 257 13.96 -7.26 14.43
N ASP A 258 14.27 -6.68 15.60
CA ASP A 258 14.12 -7.35 16.91
C ASP A 258 12.74 -7.97 17.16
N LEU A 259 11.68 -7.33 16.68
CA LEU A 259 10.30 -7.82 16.78
C LEU A 259 10.03 -9.06 15.91
N LEU A 260 10.75 -9.21 14.81
CA LEU A 260 10.47 -10.20 13.75
C LEU A 260 11.59 -11.24 13.58
N SER A 261 12.71 -11.09 14.28
CA SER A 261 13.93 -11.92 14.17
C SER A 261 13.72 -13.43 14.31
N VAL A 262 12.67 -13.83 15.03
CA VAL A 262 12.33 -15.24 15.30
C VAL A 262 11.34 -15.83 14.29
N ALA A 263 10.89 -15.06 13.30
CA ALA A 263 9.89 -15.48 12.34
C ALA A 263 10.42 -16.59 11.42
N LYS A 264 9.67 -17.69 11.29
CA LYS A 264 10.02 -18.84 10.43
C LYS A 264 9.78 -18.60 8.94
N GLY A 265 9.16 -17.48 8.59
CA GLY A 265 8.83 -17.06 7.24
C GLY A 265 8.47 -15.58 7.24
N LYS A 266 8.18 -15.02 6.07
CA LYS A 266 7.91 -13.57 5.90
C LYS A 266 6.76 -13.12 6.81
N PRO A 267 7.01 -12.31 7.85
CA PRO A 267 5.97 -11.87 8.77
C PRO A 267 5.06 -10.82 8.13
N VAL A 268 5.63 -9.89 7.38
CA VAL A 268 4.89 -8.91 6.57
C VAL A 268 4.76 -9.44 5.15
N ILE A 269 3.52 -9.69 4.72
CA ILE A 269 3.21 -10.29 3.41
C ILE A 269 2.53 -9.29 2.47
N SER A 270 2.56 -9.55 1.17
CA SER A 270 1.89 -8.76 0.13
C SER A 270 0.56 -9.37 -0.35
N GLU A 271 0.19 -10.55 0.17
CA GLU A 271 -1.01 -11.27 -0.26
C GLU A 271 -2.29 -10.51 0.15
N PRO A 272 -3.18 -10.19 -0.82
CA PRO A 272 -4.41 -9.47 -0.53
C PRO A 272 -5.40 -10.34 0.22
N GLU A 273 -6.07 -9.76 1.22
CA GLU A 273 -7.33 -10.32 1.67
C GLU A 273 -8.43 -9.91 0.68
N ILE A 274 -9.07 -10.89 0.07
CA ILE A 274 -10.18 -10.66 -0.87
C ILE A 274 -11.48 -10.93 -0.13
N HIS A 275 -12.26 -9.88 0.08
CA HIS A 275 -13.56 -9.97 0.74
C HIS A 275 -14.63 -10.43 -0.26
N GLY A 276 -15.59 -11.20 0.25
CA GLY A 276 -16.62 -11.86 -0.56
C GLY A 276 -17.48 -10.90 -1.38
N VAL A 277 -18.13 -11.47 -2.40
CA VAL A 277 -18.95 -10.73 -3.37
C VAL A 277 -20.12 -10.01 -2.69
N GLN A 278 -20.18 -8.70 -2.86
CA GLN A 278 -21.36 -7.90 -2.53
C GLN A 278 -22.15 -7.65 -3.82
N SER A 279 -23.38 -8.15 -3.89
CA SER A 279 -24.30 -7.78 -4.99
C SER A 279 -24.71 -6.31 -4.83
N LEU A 280 -24.59 -5.55 -5.91
CA LEU A 280 -25.03 -4.17 -6.02
C LEU A 280 -26.42 -4.05 -6.67
N GLU A 281 -27.05 -5.16 -7.03
CA GLU A 281 -28.40 -5.17 -7.58
C GLU A 281 -29.39 -4.50 -6.60
N ASN A 282 -30.12 -3.49 -7.10
CA ASN A 282 -31.09 -2.71 -6.34
C ASN A 282 -30.52 -1.98 -5.11
N VAL A 283 -29.20 -1.78 -5.04
CA VAL A 283 -28.57 -0.99 -3.98
C VAL A 283 -28.49 0.48 -4.41
N THR A 284 -29.09 1.37 -3.63
CA THR A 284 -28.88 2.82 -3.78
C THR A 284 -27.87 3.28 -2.74
N GLY A 285 -26.80 3.98 -3.14
CA GLY A 285 -25.75 4.36 -2.20
C GLY A 285 -24.45 4.74 -2.89
N PHE A 286 -23.35 4.66 -2.15
CA PHE A 286 -22.00 4.91 -2.66
C PHE A 286 -20.96 4.04 -1.97
N LEU A 287 -19.85 3.79 -2.68
CA LEU A 287 -18.66 3.15 -2.15
C LEU A 287 -17.63 4.23 -1.79
N LEU A 288 -17.04 4.14 -0.61
CA LEU A 288 -15.95 5.00 -0.16
C LEU A 288 -14.68 4.16 0.04
N LEU A 289 -13.59 4.57 -0.62
CA LEU A 289 -12.25 4.07 -0.37
C LEU A 289 -11.42 5.20 0.25
N MET A 290 -10.67 4.91 1.31
CA MET A 290 -9.91 5.95 2.02
C MET A 290 -8.58 5.42 2.56
N SER A 291 -7.56 6.29 2.52
CA SER A 291 -6.23 6.01 3.05
C SER A 291 -6.19 6.10 4.58
N GLU A 292 -5.21 5.42 5.18
CA GLU A 292 -4.97 5.45 6.63
C GLU A 292 -4.82 6.88 7.18
N GLY A 293 -4.19 7.80 6.44
CA GLY A 293 -4.00 9.18 6.88
C GLY A 293 -5.31 9.92 7.19
N LEU A 294 -6.33 9.76 6.35
CA LEU A 294 -7.65 10.38 6.56
C LEU A 294 -8.35 9.79 7.80
N ILE A 295 -8.29 8.47 7.94
CA ILE A 295 -8.88 7.73 9.05
C ILE A 295 -8.25 8.19 10.37
N ASN A 296 -6.93 8.17 10.45
CA ASN A 296 -6.19 8.50 11.66
C ASN A 296 -6.41 9.97 12.07
N ALA A 297 -6.50 10.89 11.11
CA ALA A 297 -6.81 12.29 11.40
C ALA A 297 -8.21 12.45 12.00
N LEU A 298 -9.21 11.73 11.49
CA LEU A 298 -10.57 11.77 11.99
C LEU A 298 -10.69 11.13 13.39
N GLU A 299 -10.07 9.96 13.58
CA GLU A 299 -10.04 9.26 14.87
C GLU A 299 -9.29 10.07 15.93
N SER A 300 -8.22 10.78 15.56
CA SER A 300 -7.50 11.68 16.47
C SER A 300 -8.35 12.89 16.91
N ALA A 301 -9.22 13.40 16.03
CA ALA A 301 -10.06 14.56 16.32
C ALA A 301 -11.34 14.22 17.10
N HIS A 302 -11.87 13.01 16.94
CA HIS A 302 -13.21 12.63 17.44
C HIS A 302 -13.24 11.36 18.30
N GLY A 303 -12.11 10.68 18.47
CA GLY A 303 -12.02 9.37 19.09
C GLY A 303 -12.30 8.22 18.10
N PRO A 304 -11.81 7.00 18.41
CA PRO A 304 -11.81 5.87 17.48
C PRO A 304 -13.21 5.31 17.14
N GLU A 305 -14.21 5.51 18.00
CA GLU A 305 -15.52 4.86 17.86
C GLU A 305 -16.42 5.47 16.75
N GLN A 306 -16.12 6.68 16.27
CA GLN A 306 -17.04 7.45 15.42
C GLN A 306 -16.58 7.62 13.96
N ALA A 307 -15.38 7.17 13.58
CA ALA A 307 -14.80 7.49 12.28
C ALA A 307 -15.57 6.94 11.06
N ASN A 308 -16.34 5.86 11.24
CA ASN A 308 -17.11 5.23 10.17
C ASN A 308 -18.62 5.51 10.25
N GLN A 309 -19.11 6.31 11.20
CA GLN A 309 -20.54 6.48 11.45
C GLN A 309 -21.12 7.69 10.70
N VAL A 310 -22.36 7.55 10.20
CA VAL A 310 -23.16 8.70 9.75
C VAL A 310 -23.57 9.48 10.99
N ARG A 311 -23.00 10.68 11.18
CA ARG A 311 -23.59 11.65 12.12
C ARG A 311 -24.85 12.23 11.46
N GLU A 312 -26.01 12.07 12.09
CA GLU A 312 -27.14 12.93 11.81
C GLU A 312 -26.69 14.37 12.07
N SER A 313 -26.68 15.20 11.03
CA SER A 313 -26.37 16.62 11.15
C SER A 313 -27.51 17.31 11.89
N ASN A 314 -27.50 17.27 13.21
CA ASN A 314 -28.22 18.24 14.02
C ASN A 314 -27.37 19.52 14.05
N ALA A 315 -27.35 20.23 12.92
CA ALA A 315 -26.96 21.64 12.93
C ALA A 315 -28.23 22.48 13.22
N PRO A 316 -28.16 23.47 14.12
CA PRO A 316 -29.29 24.34 14.46
C PRO A 316 -29.73 25.25 13.31
#